data_AF-A0A1F9MVN8-F1
#
_entry.id   AF-A0A1F9MVN8-F1
#
_cell.length_a   1.000
_cell.length_b   1.000
_cell.length_c   1.000
_cell.angle_alpha   90.00
_cell.angle_beta   90.00
_cell.angle_gamma   90.00
#
_symmetry.space_group_name_H-M   'P 1'
#
loop_
_entity.id
_entity.type
_entity.pdbx_description
1 polymer ?
#
loop_
_entity_poly.entity_id
_entity_poly.type
_entity_poly.pdbx_seq_one_letter_code
_entity_poly.pdbx_strand_id
1 'polypeptide(L)'
;MSLLAPLRDLAIDDEIAAAIDTIADAESNNINALGYDQWGFRRETAKIYYSLGKLIFSYFRPQVHGIDNLPTGRMLVVPNHSGQLPFDAVSVSIACLLHGKPPRLVRAMAERWVPTLPFVNIAFSRSGVVLGDPINCRNLLEADQGILVFPEGVRGSGKTWWKRYQLAHFGRGFMRLALQTHSPIVPVGIVGAEESIISIADIKPLA
;
A
#
# COMPACT_ATOMS: atom_id res chain seq x y z
N MET A 1 -20.49 -8.76 -24.98
CA MET A 1 -19.14 -9.28 -24.64
C MET A 1 -18.14 -8.18 -24.99
N SER A 2 -17.43 -7.64 -23.99
CA SER A 2 -16.53 -6.49 -24.18
C SER A 2 -15.31 -6.88 -25.00
N LEU A 3 -15.00 -6.10 -26.06
CA LEU A 3 -13.83 -6.26 -26.94
C LEU A 3 -12.47 -6.24 -26.20
N LEU A 4 -12.45 -5.80 -24.94
CA LEU A 4 -11.24 -5.69 -24.13
C LEU A 4 -10.96 -6.88 -23.21
N ALA A 5 -11.89 -7.85 -23.11
CA ALA A 5 -11.71 -9.04 -22.26
C ALA A 5 -10.42 -9.84 -22.56
N PRO A 6 -10.04 -10.07 -23.84
CA PRO A 6 -8.83 -10.86 -24.15
C PRO A 6 -7.53 -10.14 -23.77
N LEU A 7 -7.49 -8.81 -23.87
CA LEU A 7 -6.31 -8.01 -23.47
C LEU A 7 -6.14 -7.94 -21.96
N ARG A 8 -7.26 -8.07 -21.22
CA ARG A 8 -7.27 -8.10 -19.75
C ARG A 8 -6.61 -9.37 -19.21
N ASP A 9 -6.87 -10.51 -19.84
CA ASP A 9 -6.29 -11.80 -19.43
C ASP A 9 -4.79 -11.89 -19.75
N LEU A 10 -4.30 -11.14 -20.75
CA LEU A 10 -2.87 -11.06 -21.06
C LEU A 10 -2.07 -10.16 -20.09
N ALA A 11 -2.75 -9.27 -19.36
CA ALA A 11 -2.11 -8.27 -18.50
C ALA A 11 -2.08 -8.66 -17.00
N ILE A 12 -2.74 -9.76 -16.62
CA ILE A 12 -2.80 -10.23 -15.25
C ILE A 12 -1.75 -11.31 -15.05
N ASP A 13 -0.88 -11.11 -14.07
CA ASP A 13 0.13 -12.08 -13.67
C ASP A 13 -0.51 -13.19 -12.81
N ASP A 14 -0.20 -14.46 -13.11
CA ASP A 14 -0.82 -15.62 -12.46
C ASP A 14 -0.53 -15.70 -10.95
N GLU A 15 0.69 -15.33 -10.55
CA GLU A 15 1.11 -15.34 -9.14
C GLU A 15 0.33 -14.26 -8.36
N ILE A 16 0.19 -13.07 -8.96
CA ILE A 16 -0.64 -11.99 -8.40
C ILE A 16 -2.10 -12.42 -8.32
N ALA A 17 -2.64 -13.05 -9.37
CA ALA A 17 -4.02 -13.51 -9.38
C ALA A 17 -4.29 -14.49 -8.24
N ALA A 18 -3.42 -15.49 -8.06
CA ALA A 18 -3.51 -16.48 -7.00
C ALA A 18 -3.40 -15.85 -5.60
N ALA A 19 -2.47 -14.90 -5.41
CA ALA A 19 -2.30 -14.22 -4.13
C ALA A 19 -3.52 -13.35 -3.78
N ILE A 20 -4.05 -12.59 -4.74
CA ILE A 20 -5.25 -11.77 -4.55
C ILE A 20 -6.49 -12.63 -4.31
N ASP A 21 -6.61 -13.78 -4.97
CA ASP A 21 -7.71 -14.72 -4.72
C ASP A 21 -7.65 -15.28 -3.30
N THR A 22 -6.46 -15.71 -2.85
CA THR A 22 -6.22 -16.16 -1.46
C THR A 22 -6.64 -15.10 -0.44
N ILE A 23 -6.34 -13.82 -0.70
CA ILE A 23 -6.73 -12.70 0.15
C ILE A 23 -8.23 -12.45 0.09
N ALA A 24 -8.83 -12.42 -1.10
CA ALA A 24 -10.23 -12.10 -1.28
C ALA A 24 -11.15 -13.14 -0.63
N ASP A 25 -10.69 -14.39 -0.57
CA ASP A 25 -11.43 -15.50 0.05
C ASP A 25 -11.25 -15.53 1.58
N ALA A 26 -10.34 -14.73 2.15
CA ALA A 26 -10.20 -14.58 3.59
C ALA A 26 -11.34 -13.75 4.20
N GLU A 27 -12.00 -14.28 5.24
CA GLU A 27 -13.15 -13.65 5.89
C GLU A 27 -12.85 -12.22 6.40
N SER A 28 -11.61 -11.95 6.83
CA SER A 28 -11.17 -10.63 7.29
C SER A 28 -11.35 -9.52 6.24
N ASN A 29 -11.39 -9.87 4.95
CA ASN A 29 -11.57 -8.91 3.86
C ASN A 29 -13.04 -8.60 3.53
N ASN A 30 -13.99 -9.40 4.03
CA ASN A 30 -15.43 -9.20 3.89
C ASN A 30 -15.86 -8.80 2.46
N ILE A 31 -15.41 -9.59 1.47
CA ILE A 31 -15.71 -9.36 0.06
C ILE A 31 -17.13 -9.79 -0.24
N ASN A 32 -17.94 -8.89 -0.78
CA ASN A 32 -19.33 -9.17 -1.14
C ASN A 32 -19.45 -9.96 -2.46
N ALA A 33 -20.67 -10.39 -2.80
CA ALA A 33 -20.95 -11.16 -4.02
C ALA A 33 -20.57 -10.46 -5.35
N LEU A 34 -20.40 -9.13 -5.32
CA LEU A 34 -19.95 -8.34 -6.48
C LEU A 34 -18.42 -8.18 -6.54
N GLY A 35 -17.69 -8.79 -5.58
CA GLY A 35 -16.24 -8.76 -5.50
C GLY A 35 -15.67 -7.51 -4.83
N TYR A 36 -16.46 -6.77 -4.06
CA TYR A 36 -16.03 -5.54 -3.38
C TYR A 36 -15.95 -5.67 -1.86
N ASP A 37 -15.00 -4.97 -1.23
CA ASP A 37 -15.07 -4.68 0.22
C ASP A 37 -15.78 -3.34 0.51
N GLN A 38 -15.92 -3.04 1.80
CA GLN A 38 -16.58 -1.83 2.31
C GLN A 38 -15.83 -0.53 1.96
N TRP A 39 -14.54 -0.61 1.63
CA TRP A 39 -13.68 0.55 1.31
C TRP A 39 -13.43 0.73 -0.19
N GLY A 40 -14.01 -0.15 -1.00
CA GLY A 40 -13.97 -0.05 -2.45
C GLY A 40 -12.90 -0.91 -3.12
N PHE A 41 -12.14 -1.73 -2.40
CA PHE A 41 -11.30 -2.76 -3.02
C PHE A 41 -12.17 -3.61 -3.94
N ARG A 42 -11.60 -4.03 -5.07
CA ARG A 42 -12.30 -4.94 -5.98
C ARG A 42 -11.36 -6.02 -6.46
N ARG A 43 -11.63 -7.28 -6.10
CA ARG A 43 -10.82 -8.48 -6.46
C ARG A 43 -10.30 -8.41 -7.90
N GLU A 44 -11.24 -8.26 -8.82
CA GLU A 44 -11.01 -8.32 -10.27
C GLU A 44 -10.16 -7.17 -10.84
N THR A 45 -10.21 -5.98 -10.23
CA THR A 45 -9.38 -4.85 -10.67
C THR A 45 -8.08 -4.77 -9.88
N ALA A 46 -8.06 -5.22 -8.63
CA ALA A 46 -6.86 -5.36 -7.82
C ALA A 46 -5.83 -6.25 -8.53
N LYS A 47 -6.24 -7.39 -9.12
CA LYS A 47 -5.36 -8.23 -9.94
C LYS A 47 -4.59 -7.45 -11.01
N ILE A 48 -5.27 -6.53 -11.71
CA ILE A 48 -4.64 -5.68 -12.73
C ILE A 48 -3.65 -4.71 -12.10
N TYR A 49 -4.06 -3.97 -11.08
CA TYR A 49 -3.20 -2.95 -10.45
C TYR A 49 -1.99 -3.55 -9.75
N TYR A 50 -2.13 -4.71 -9.11
CA TYR A 50 -1.01 -5.42 -8.50
C TYR A 50 -0.10 -6.06 -9.56
N SER A 51 -0.62 -6.49 -10.71
CA SER A 51 0.23 -6.94 -11.83
C SER A 51 1.07 -5.80 -12.40
N LEU A 52 0.49 -4.60 -12.55
CA LEU A 52 1.24 -3.39 -12.88
C LEU A 52 2.24 -3.02 -11.78
N GLY A 53 1.84 -3.16 -10.51
CA GLY A 53 2.72 -2.98 -9.36
C GLY A 53 3.92 -3.93 -9.37
N LYS A 54 3.74 -5.18 -9.80
CA LYS A 54 4.80 -6.17 -9.96
C LYS A 54 5.82 -5.75 -11.03
N LEU A 55 5.38 -5.10 -12.10
CA LEU A 55 6.30 -4.52 -13.09
C LEU A 55 7.15 -3.38 -12.49
N ILE A 56 6.53 -2.51 -11.69
CA ILE A 56 7.24 -1.42 -10.98
C ILE A 56 8.25 -2.02 -10.00
N PHE A 57 7.84 -2.99 -9.20
CA PHE A 57 8.71 -3.74 -8.29
C PHE A 57 9.88 -4.37 -9.05
N SER A 58 9.62 -5.04 -10.16
CA SER A 58 10.65 -5.68 -10.98
C SER A 58 11.61 -4.69 -11.63
N TYR A 59 11.13 -3.50 -12.02
CA TYR A 59 11.96 -2.43 -12.56
C TYR A 59 12.98 -1.92 -11.53
N PHE A 60 12.54 -1.66 -10.30
CA PHE A 60 13.39 -1.17 -9.22
C PHE A 60 14.28 -2.25 -8.59
N ARG A 61 13.97 -3.53 -8.79
CA ARG A 61 14.73 -4.69 -8.26
C ARG A 61 15.03 -4.57 -6.75
N PRO A 62 14.01 -4.28 -5.91
CA PRO A 62 14.22 -4.14 -4.48
C PRO A 62 14.65 -5.47 -3.87
N GLN A 63 15.55 -5.40 -2.90
CA GLN A 63 15.94 -6.54 -2.07
C GLN A 63 15.10 -6.52 -0.80
N VAL A 64 14.34 -7.60 -0.55
CA VAL A 64 13.45 -7.70 0.60
C VAL A 64 14.10 -8.57 1.67
N HIS A 65 14.29 -8.01 2.85
CA HIS A 65 14.84 -8.71 4.01
C HIS A 65 13.84 -8.70 5.17
N GLY A 66 13.74 -9.82 5.89
CA GLY A 66 12.91 -9.92 7.09
C GLY A 66 11.41 -10.06 6.84
N ILE A 67 10.98 -10.50 5.65
CA ILE A 67 9.56 -10.69 5.33
C ILE A 67 8.87 -11.72 6.24
N ASP A 68 9.62 -12.72 6.71
CA ASP A 68 9.10 -13.76 7.62
C ASP A 68 8.79 -13.21 9.04
N ASN A 69 9.18 -11.97 9.35
CA ASN A 69 8.83 -11.32 10.62
C ASN A 69 7.41 -10.74 10.63
N LEU A 70 6.70 -10.77 9.49
CA LEU A 70 5.33 -10.28 9.44
C LEU A 70 4.42 -11.18 10.30
N PRO A 71 3.70 -10.64 11.30
CA PRO A 71 2.78 -11.42 12.09
C PRO A 71 1.62 -11.93 11.23
N THR A 72 0.93 -12.95 11.76
CA THR A 72 -0.37 -13.38 11.26
C THR A 72 -1.48 -12.46 11.78
N GLY A 73 -2.41 -12.08 10.91
CA GLY A 73 -3.53 -11.20 11.25
C GLY A 73 -3.18 -9.72 11.15
N ARG A 74 -3.79 -8.90 12.02
CA ARG A 74 -3.60 -7.44 12.02
C ARG A 74 -2.16 -7.03 12.25
N MET A 75 -1.75 -5.95 11.57
CA MET A 75 -0.46 -5.31 11.78
C MET A 75 -0.43 -3.90 11.23
N LEU A 76 0.46 -3.08 11.79
CA LEU A 76 0.83 -1.78 11.25
C LEU A 76 2.24 -1.90 10.65
N VAL A 77 2.33 -1.94 9.32
CA VAL A 77 3.58 -1.83 8.59
C VAL A 77 3.95 -0.35 8.49
N VAL A 78 5.05 0.02 9.15
CA VAL A 78 5.44 1.42 9.37
C VAL A 78 6.82 1.68 8.76
N PRO A 79 6.89 1.97 7.44
CA PRO A 79 8.12 2.38 6.78
C PRO A 79 8.42 3.87 6.93
N ASN A 80 9.68 4.27 6.73
CA ASN A 80 10.00 5.64 6.32
C ASN A 80 9.42 5.94 4.92
N HIS A 81 9.24 7.21 4.58
CA HIS A 81 8.71 7.64 3.29
C HIS A 81 9.82 8.15 2.36
N SER A 82 9.66 7.92 1.07
CA SER A 82 10.66 8.23 0.05
C SER A 82 10.04 8.60 -1.28
N GLY A 83 10.49 9.72 -1.86
CA GLY A 83 10.07 10.19 -3.18
C GLY A 83 8.66 10.79 -3.22
N GLN A 84 8.35 11.51 -4.32
CA GLN A 84 7.05 12.16 -4.48
C GLN A 84 5.97 11.23 -5.04
N LEU A 85 6.38 10.13 -5.69
CA LEU A 85 5.46 9.11 -6.21
C LEU A 85 5.41 7.92 -5.25
N PRO A 86 4.25 7.25 -5.11
CA PRO A 86 4.04 6.21 -4.11
C PRO A 86 4.66 4.85 -4.50
N PHE A 87 5.79 4.84 -5.21
CA PHE A 87 6.47 3.60 -5.62
C PHE A 87 7.03 2.83 -4.44
N ASP A 88 7.34 3.51 -3.34
CA ASP A 88 7.71 2.87 -2.08
C ASP A 88 6.53 2.09 -1.49
N ALA A 89 5.34 2.70 -1.43
CA ALA A 89 4.12 2.04 -1.00
C ALA A 89 3.75 0.86 -1.90
N VAL A 90 3.86 1.02 -3.22
CA VAL A 90 3.66 -0.06 -4.19
C VAL A 90 4.65 -1.19 -3.93
N SER A 91 5.93 -0.88 -3.74
CA SER A 91 6.97 -1.89 -3.56
C SER A 91 6.79 -2.69 -2.27
N VAL A 92 6.46 -2.02 -1.16
CA VAL A 92 6.13 -2.69 0.11
C VAL A 92 4.88 -3.54 -0.03
N SER A 93 3.84 -3.05 -0.73
CA SER A 93 2.59 -3.79 -0.94
C SER A 93 2.82 -5.06 -1.76
N ILE A 94 3.63 -4.99 -2.82
CA ILE A 94 3.98 -6.16 -3.63
C ILE A 94 4.84 -7.15 -2.86
N ALA A 95 5.82 -6.68 -2.07
CA ALA A 95 6.61 -7.56 -1.22
C ALA A 95 5.74 -8.30 -0.21
N CYS A 96 4.80 -7.59 0.44
CA CYS A 96 3.85 -8.18 1.37
C CYS A 96 2.92 -9.20 0.69
N LEU A 97 2.46 -8.90 -0.52
CA LEU A 97 1.56 -9.77 -1.28
C LEU A 97 2.27 -11.06 -1.73
N LEU A 98 3.43 -10.95 -2.37
CA LEU A 98 4.09 -12.08 -3.02
C LEU A 98 5.02 -12.88 -2.10
N HIS A 99 5.68 -12.21 -1.16
CA HIS A 99 6.68 -12.85 -0.30
C HIS A 99 6.18 -13.12 1.12
N GLY A 100 5.07 -12.49 1.53
CA GLY A 100 4.42 -12.75 2.81
C GLY A 100 3.84 -14.17 2.87
N LYS A 101 3.94 -14.82 4.04
CA LYS A 101 3.41 -16.17 4.27
C LYS A 101 2.40 -16.18 5.44
N PRO A 102 1.09 -16.33 5.17
CA PRO A 102 0.44 -16.27 3.84
C PRO A 102 0.48 -14.85 3.23
N PRO A 103 0.10 -14.70 1.94
CA PRO A 103 0.02 -13.41 1.25
C PRO A 103 -0.67 -12.33 2.09
N ARG A 104 -0.11 -11.10 2.09
CA ARG A 104 -0.63 -9.98 2.89
C ARG A 104 -1.14 -8.87 2.00
N LEU A 105 -2.44 -8.55 2.13
CA LEU A 105 -2.98 -7.28 1.67
C LEU A 105 -2.76 -6.22 2.75
N VAL A 106 -1.85 -5.29 2.48
CA VAL A 106 -1.63 -4.13 3.34
C VAL A 106 -2.41 -2.93 2.81
N ARG A 107 -3.32 -2.40 3.62
CA ARG A 107 -4.16 -1.26 3.28
C ARG A 107 -3.36 0.02 3.45
N ALA A 108 -2.88 0.59 2.35
CA ALA A 108 -2.17 1.86 2.40
C ALA A 108 -3.11 3.00 2.80
N MET A 109 -2.69 3.82 3.75
CA MET A 109 -3.44 5.00 4.21
C MET A 109 -3.09 6.21 3.33
N ALA A 110 -4.05 6.67 2.53
CA ALA A 110 -3.87 7.81 1.63
C ALA A 110 -4.17 9.16 2.29
N GLU A 111 -3.48 10.21 1.83
CA GLU A 111 -3.72 11.58 2.24
C GLU A 111 -5.10 12.10 1.78
N ARG A 112 -5.63 13.11 2.49
CA ARG A 112 -7.01 13.61 2.30
C ARG A 112 -7.32 14.19 0.92
N TRP A 113 -6.30 14.59 0.18
CA TRP A 113 -6.45 15.12 -1.18
C TRP A 113 -6.47 14.03 -2.25
N VAL A 114 -5.94 12.82 -1.98
CA VAL A 114 -5.88 11.73 -2.97
C VAL A 114 -7.25 11.34 -3.54
N PRO A 115 -8.35 11.29 -2.75
CA PRO A 115 -9.68 11.03 -3.28
C PRO A 115 -10.21 12.06 -4.29
N THR A 116 -9.64 13.27 -4.33
CA THR A 116 -10.07 14.33 -5.26
C THR A 116 -9.43 14.18 -6.65
N LEU A 117 -8.39 13.34 -6.79
CA LEU A 117 -7.72 13.12 -8.06
C LEU A 117 -8.55 12.18 -8.97
N PRO A 118 -8.94 12.62 -10.18
CA PRO A 118 -9.67 11.78 -11.10
C PRO A 118 -8.81 10.57 -11.50
N PHE A 119 -9.48 9.41 -11.66
CA PHE A 119 -8.89 8.11 -11.99
C PHE A 119 -7.97 7.50 -10.91
N VAL A 120 -7.11 8.30 -10.27
CA VAL A 120 -6.25 7.85 -9.16
C VAL A 120 -7.09 7.39 -7.98
N ASN A 121 -8.14 8.13 -7.63
CA ASN A 121 -9.05 7.75 -6.54
C ASN A 121 -9.69 6.36 -6.74
N ILE A 122 -10.10 6.04 -7.97
CA ILE A 122 -10.68 4.75 -8.35
C ILE A 122 -9.58 3.71 -8.33
N ALA A 123 -8.42 3.95 -8.93
CA ALA A 123 -7.34 2.98 -8.97
C ALA A 123 -6.90 2.57 -7.55
N PHE A 124 -6.74 3.55 -6.67
CA PHE A 124 -6.30 3.36 -5.28
C PHE A 124 -7.36 2.64 -4.46
N SER A 125 -8.61 3.10 -4.48
CA SER A 125 -9.68 2.41 -3.73
C SER A 125 -9.83 0.96 -4.21
N ARG A 126 -9.82 0.72 -5.52
CA ARG A 126 -9.96 -0.62 -6.12
C ARG A 126 -8.77 -1.54 -5.83
N SER A 127 -7.58 -1.01 -5.58
CA SER A 127 -6.41 -1.78 -5.10
C SER A 127 -6.34 -1.92 -3.58
N GLY A 128 -7.27 -1.31 -2.84
CA GLY A 128 -7.38 -1.47 -1.38
C GLY A 128 -6.70 -0.36 -0.57
N VAL A 129 -6.30 0.74 -1.20
CA VAL A 129 -5.89 1.96 -0.51
C VAL A 129 -7.13 2.60 0.12
N VAL A 130 -7.00 3.06 1.36
CA VAL A 130 -8.10 3.67 2.12
C VAL A 130 -7.72 5.07 2.56
N LEU A 131 -8.69 5.98 2.63
CA LEU A 131 -8.46 7.30 3.19
C LEU A 131 -7.88 7.18 4.61
N GLY A 132 -6.76 7.88 4.84
CA GLY A 132 -6.01 7.96 6.09
C GLY A 132 -6.79 8.68 7.19
N ASP A 133 -7.84 8.02 7.66
CA ASP A 133 -8.68 8.45 8.77
C ASP A 133 -8.51 7.48 9.95
N PRO A 134 -8.38 7.98 11.21
CA PRO A 134 -8.23 7.11 12.37
C PRO A 134 -9.37 6.11 12.57
N ILE A 135 -10.61 6.45 12.16
CA ILE A 135 -11.76 5.55 12.26
C ILE A 135 -11.60 4.40 11.27
N ASN A 136 -11.26 4.69 10.01
CA ASN A 136 -11.03 3.66 8.99
C ASN A 136 -9.89 2.72 9.41
N CYS A 137 -8.77 3.29 9.86
CA CYS A 137 -7.62 2.50 10.29
C CYS A 137 -7.97 1.60 11.48
N ARG A 138 -8.69 2.11 12.49
CA ARG A 138 -9.16 1.29 13.61
C ARG A 138 -10.08 0.16 13.15
N ASN A 139 -11.09 0.46 12.32
CA ASN A 139 -12.05 -0.55 11.84
C ASN A 139 -11.34 -1.67 11.04
N LEU A 140 -10.35 -1.32 10.22
CA LEU A 140 -9.54 -2.29 9.48
C LEU A 140 -8.69 -3.17 10.40
N LEU A 141 -8.05 -2.59 11.42
CA LEU A 141 -7.27 -3.34 12.41
C LEU A 141 -8.17 -4.24 13.27
N GLU A 142 -9.37 -3.79 13.63
CA GLU A 142 -10.38 -4.59 14.33
C GLU A 142 -10.91 -5.74 13.47
N ALA A 143 -10.96 -5.56 12.15
CA ALA A 143 -11.26 -6.60 11.15
C ALA A 143 -10.06 -7.51 10.82
N ASP A 144 -9.01 -7.47 11.64
CA ASP A 144 -7.79 -8.27 11.52
C ASP A 144 -6.94 -8.03 10.24
N GLN A 145 -7.00 -6.82 9.68
CA GLN A 145 -6.27 -6.47 8.45
C GLN A 145 -4.91 -5.81 8.69
N GLY A 146 -4.02 -5.93 7.71
CA GLY A 146 -2.74 -5.22 7.67
C GLY A 146 -2.91 -3.79 7.16
N ILE A 147 -2.24 -2.84 7.81
CA ILE A 147 -2.20 -1.43 7.43
C ILE A 147 -0.79 -1.06 6.99
N LEU A 148 -0.67 -0.27 5.92
CA LEU A 148 0.57 0.38 5.53
C LEU A 148 0.44 1.89 5.79
N VAL A 149 1.29 2.42 6.68
CA VAL A 149 1.24 3.82 7.09
C VAL A 149 2.64 4.43 7.13
N PHE A 150 2.80 5.54 6.43
CA PHE A 150 4.04 6.33 6.39
C PHE A 150 3.96 7.45 7.43
N PRO A 151 4.62 7.32 8.60
CA PRO A 151 4.45 8.26 9.70
C PRO A 151 5.07 9.64 9.42
N GLU A 152 5.97 9.75 8.42
CA GLU A 152 6.49 11.04 7.94
C GLU A 152 5.42 11.86 7.18
N GLY A 153 4.43 11.19 6.57
CA GLY A 153 3.41 11.78 5.70
C GLY A 153 4.01 12.67 4.62
N VAL A 154 3.31 13.77 4.31
CA VAL A 154 3.77 14.79 3.33
C VAL A 154 5.18 15.35 3.58
N ARG A 155 5.70 15.29 4.82
CA ARG A 155 7.06 15.77 5.12
C ARG A 155 8.13 14.83 4.56
N GLY A 156 7.82 13.54 4.50
CA GLY A 156 8.71 12.53 3.96
C GLY A 156 8.67 12.48 2.43
N SER A 157 7.47 12.54 1.84
CA SER A 157 7.34 12.59 0.37
C SER A 157 7.87 13.88 -0.24
N GLY A 158 7.74 15.00 0.45
CA GLY A 158 8.25 16.31 0.04
C GLY A 158 9.77 16.50 0.21
N LYS A 159 10.53 15.46 0.57
CA LYS A 159 11.98 15.57 0.70
C LYS A 159 12.62 15.87 -0.65
N THR A 160 13.51 16.86 -0.65
CA THR A 160 14.41 17.11 -1.78
C THR A 160 15.59 16.16 -1.72
N TRP A 161 16.26 15.96 -2.86
CA TRP A 161 17.45 15.12 -3.01
C TRP A 161 18.52 15.38 -1.94
N TRP A 162 18.67 16.64 -1.53
CA TRP A 162 19.64 17.07 -0.54
C TRP A 162 19.33 16.57 0.88
N LYS A 163 18.08 16.16 1.12
CA LYS A 163 17.58 15.59 2.38
C LYS A 163 17.39 14.08 2.33
N ARG A 164 17.82 13.41 1.25
CA ARG A 164 17.77 11.95 1.18
C ARG A 164 18.53 11.31 2.34
N TYR A 165 18.07 10.14 2.78
CA TYR A 165 18.58 9.40 3.93
C TYR A 165 18.43 10.09 5.28
N GLN A 166 17.62 11.15 5.34
CA GLN A 166 17.24 11.80 6.58
C GLN A 166 15.75 11.54 6.83
N LEU A 167 15.44 11.04 8.02
CA LEU A 167 14.05 10.85 8.44
C LEU A 167 13.45 12.21 8.79
N ALA A 168 12.27 12.48 8.25
CA ALA A 168 11.43 13.56 8.76
C ALA A 168 10.79 13.15 10.10
N HIS A 169 10.19 14.13 10.77
CA HIS A 169 9.52 13.86 12.04
C HIS A 169 8.28 12.97 11.86
N PHE A 170 8.18 11.93 12.70
CA PHE A 170 7.07 10.98 12.66
C PHE A 170 5.85 11.51 13.41
N GLY A 171 4.69 11.46 12.75
CA GLY A 171 3.39 11.59 13.41
C GLY A 171 3.18 10.43 14.38
N ARG A 172 2.49 10.69 15.50
CA ARG A 172 2.27 9.69 16.58
C ARG A 172 0.93 8.97 16.49
N GLY A 173 0.12 9.26 15.47
CA GLY A 173 -1.23 8.70 15.31
C GLY A 173 -1.26 7.18 15.22
N PHE A 174 -0.31 6.59 14.48
CA PHE A 174 -0.21 5.13 14.34
C PHE A 174 0.07 4.43 15.68
N MET A 175 0.90 5.03 16.55
CA MET A 175 1.16 4.49 17.89
C MET A 175 -0.09 4.47 18.75
N ARG A 176 -0.90 5.53 18.70
CA ARG A 176 -2.20 5.56 19.40
C ARG A 176 -3.11 4.44 18.91
N LEU A 177 -3.20 4.22 17.59
CA LEU A 177 -4.05 3.19 17.00
C LEU A 177 -3.55 1.78 17.32
N ALA A 178 -2.22 1.56 17.31
CA ALA A 178 -1.60 0.31 17.74
C ALA A 178 -1.98 -0.04 19.17
N LEU A 179 -1.88 0.92 20.10
CA LEU A 179 -2.24 0.74 21.50
C LEU A 179 -3.73 0.46 21.68
N GLN A 180 -4.60 1.19 20.97
CA GLN A 180 -6.06 1.02 21.08
C GLN A 180 -6.57 -0.33 20.57
N THR A 181 -5.91 -0.88 19.56
CA THR A 181 -6.34 -2.12 18.88
C THR A 181 -5.48 -3.33 19.24
N HIS A 182 -4.50 -3.14 20.13
CA HIS A 182 -3.47 -4.13 20.46
C HIS A 182 -2.77 -4.69 19.21
N SER A 183 -2.57 -3.85 18.20
CA SER A 183 -1.97 -4.27 16.93
C SER A 183 -0.44 -4.14 16.98
N PRO A 184 0.31 -5.15 16.50
CA PRO A 184 1.76 -5.07 16.41
C PRO A 184 2.20 -4.02 15.38
N ILE A 185 3.25 -3.28 15.71
CA ILE A 185 3.95 -2.39 14.78
C ILE A 185 5.13 -3.17 14.19
N VAL A 186 5.15 -3.26 12.86
CA VAL A 186 6.27 -3.78 12.08
C VAL A 186 7.04 -2.59 11.51
N PRO A 187 8.19 -2.20 12.09
CA PRO A 187 9.03 -1.16 11.52
C PRO A 187 9.68 -1.65 10.23
N VAL A 188 9.67 -0.81 9.19
CA VAL A 188 10.27 -1.11 7.89
C VAL A 188 11.26 -0.01 7.51
N GLY A 189 12.41 -0.39 6.97
CA GLY A 189 13.37 0.55 6.39
C GLY A 189 13.34 0.46 4.86
N ILE A 190 13.20 1.61 4.20
CA ILE A 190 13.27 1.76 2.75
C ILE A 190 14.51 2.59 2.43
N VAL A 191 15.44 2.00 1.69
CA VAL A 191 16.73 2.58 1.31
C VAL A 191 16.87 2.52 -0.21
N GLY A 192 17.44 3.56 -0.82
CA GLY A 192 17.65 3.66 -2.28
C GLY A 192 16.47 4.26 -3.07
N ALA A 193 15.26 4.28 -2.51
CA ALA A 193 14.09 4.85 -3.20
C ALA A 193 14.25 6.36 -3.48
N GLU A 194 14.84 7.11 -2.56
CA GLU A 194 15.13 8.55 -2.75
C GLU A 194 16.20 8.82 -3.81
N GLU A 195 16.97 7.79 -4.22
CA GLU A 195 17.90 7.89 -5.34
C GLU A 195 17.20 7.73 -6.70
N SER A 196 16.06 7.06 -6.71
CA SER A 196 15.34 6.67 -7.92
C SER A 196 14.44 7.78 -8.49
N ILE A 197 14.06 8.75 -7.65
CA ILE A 197 13.25 9.91 -8.02
C ILE A 197 13.94 11.18 -7.53
N ILE A 198 14.65 11.87 -8.43
CA ILE A 198 15.42 13.06 -8.07
C ILE A 198 14.47 14.24 -7.84
N SER A 199 14.22 14.55 -6.57
CA SER A 199 13.48 15.73 -6.14
C SER A 199 14.37 16.95 -6.05
N ILE A 200 14.18 17.95 -6.92
CA ILE A 200 15.00 19.17 -6.90
C ILE A 200 14.38 20.25 -6.00
N ALA A 201 13.04 20.36 -5.99
CA ALA A 201 12.31 21.38 -5.25
C ALA A 201 10.98 20.84 -4.71
N ASP A 202 10.54 21.43 -3.59
CA ASP A 202 9.23 21.23 -2.98
C ASP A 202 8.38 22.51 -3.19
N ILE A 203 7.37 22.43 -4.07
CA ILE A 203 6.55 23.58 -4.48
C ILE A 203 5.14 23.39 -3.94
N LYS A 204 4.79 24.12 -2.87
CA LYS A 204 3.61 23.89 -2.02
C LYS A 204 2.19 24.11 -2.60
N PRO A 205 1.99 24.48 -3.88
CA PRO A 205 0.71 24.24 -4.58
C PRO A 205 0.72 23.04 -5.55
N LEU A 206 1.88 22.44 -5.81
CA LEU A 206 2.10 21.32 -6.73
C LEU A 206 2.52 20.01 -6.02
N ALA A 207 2.91 20.12 -4.75
CA ALA A 207 3.37 19.04 -3.87
C ALA A 207 2.32 18.68 -2.81
#